data_AF-A0A2N9CQ10-F1
#
_entry.id   AF-A0A2N9CQ10-F1
#
_cell.length_a   1.000
_cell.length_b   1.000
_cell.length_c   1.000
_cell.angle_alpha   90.00
_cell.angle_beta   90.00
_cell.angle_gamma   90.00
#
_symmetry.space_group_name_H-M   'P 1'
#
loop_
_entity.id
_entity.type
_entity.pdbx_description
1 polymer ?
#
loop_
_entity_poly.entity_id
_entity_poly.type
_entity_poly.pdbx_seq_one_letter_code
_entity_poly.pdbx_strand_id
1 'polypeptide(L)'
;MTPTATLLDWLLIVFTLAAAGYALVAAFAPRPRTPRTAVRDGFEPVSVLKPLCGAEPHLYENLATFCEQRHPRYEVLFGVASSADPAIAVVERLRADHPACDISLVIDARVHGKNLKVSNLINLAERAKYGRIVIADSDIAVKPDYLERVTAPLADASVGVVTCLYHARSVGGFWTRIGAQFVDAWFAPSVRITHLGRSSRFGFGATLALTRDTLDRIGGLFALKDELADDFWLAELPRRLGRRTVLSEVEVATDVIEPSFGPLWHRETRWLRTIRSLNPAGFAFLFITFTVPWLAIGAALAWRLDGSVAGTLAGGAAAVGAFGRLVLHARGEDGWRAFWRDLPLVAVRDTLLALEWLAAAFGTHVVWRGARMTVVGGERAAAAVEAVDGR
;
A
#
# COMPACT_ATOMS: atom_id res chain seq x y z
N MET A 1 -11.33 -7.83 49.88
CA MET A 1 -12.53 -7.84 49.01
C MET A 1 -12.02 -7.94 47.58
N THR A 2 -12.45 -8.95 46.81
CA THR A 2 -12.08 -9.04 45.38
C THR A 2 -12.68 -7.84 44.65
N PRO A 3 -11.89 -7.09 43.88
CA PRO A 3 -12.39 -5.93 43.14
C PRO A 3 -13.48 -6.38 42.15
N THR A 4 -14.61 -5.68 42.13
CA THR A 4 -15.73 -5.95 41.22
C THR A 4 -15.54 -5.14 39.93
N ALA A 5 -15.48 -5.81 38.79
CA ALA A 5 -15.41 -5.15 37.49
C ALA A 5 -16.74 -4.47 37.12
N THR A 6 -16.65 -3.27 36.57
CA THR A 6 -17.77 -2.52 36.01
C THR A 6 -18.08 -2.96 34.57
N LEU A 7 -19.21 -2.51 34.00
CA LEU A 7 -19.50 -2.73 32.58
C LEU A 7 -18.44 -2.12 31.66
N LEU A 8 -17.88 -0.96 32.04
CA LEU A 8 -16.80 -0.32 31.29
C LEU A 8 -15.53 -1.18 31.30
N ASP A 9 -15.21 -1.82 32.44
CA ASP A 9 -14.06 -2.72 32.51
C ASP A 9 -14.20 -3.90 31.56
N TRP A 10 -15.38 -4.51 31.52
CA TRP A 10 -15.66 -5.60 30.59
C TRP A 10 -15.56 -5.16 29.13
N LEU A 11 -16.05 -3.97 28.79
CA LEU A 11 -15.92 -3.40 27.45
C LEU A 11 -14.45 -3.19 27.06
N LEU A 12 -13.64 -2.64 27.96
CA LEU A 12 -12.20 -2.44 27.73
C LEU A 12 -11.47 -3.78 27.58
N ILE A 13 -11.82 -4.79 28.39
CA ILE A 13 -11.28 -6.15 28.28
C ILE A 13 -11.62 -6.77 26.92
N VAL A 14 -12.84 -6.57 26.41
CA VAL A 14 -13.23 -7.04 25.07
C VAL A 14 -12.34 -6.41 23.99
N PHE A 15 -12.05 -5.11 24.08
CA PHE A 15 -11.13 -4.46 23.14
C PHE A 15 -9.69 -4.94 23.29
N THR A 16 -9.20 -5.17 24.51
CA THR A 16 -7.89 -5.79 24.74
C THR A 16 -7.81 -7.19 24.13
N LEU A 17 -8.86 -8.00 24.28
CA LEU A 17 -8.95 -9.34 23.67
C LEU A 17 -8.95 -9.26 22.14
N ALA A 18 -9.71 -8.33 21.56
CA ALA A 18 -9.75 -8.13 20.11
C ALA A 18 -8.38 -7.67 19.57
N ALA A 19 -7.73 -6.73 20.25
CA ALA A 19 -6.39 -6.26 19.88
C ALA A 19 -5.33 -7.36 20.04
N ALA A 20 -5.41 -8.19 21.08
CA ALA A 20 -4.52 -9.33 21.29
C ALA A 20 -4.70 -10.39 20.20
N GLY A 21 -5.96 -10.70 19.85
CA GLY A 21 -6.28 -11.57 18.72
C GLY A 21 -5.75 -11.02 17.41
N TYR A 22 -5.97 -9.73 17.12
CA TYR A 22 -5.41 -9.07 15.95
C TYR A 22 -3.87 -9.15 15.91
N ALA A 23 -3.20 -8.83 17.02
CA ALA A 23 -1.74 -8.88 17.11
C ALA A 23 -1.18 -10.28 16.79
N LEU A 24 -1.82 -11.33 17.34
CA LEU A 24 -1.45 -12.71 17.05
C LEU A 24 -1.66 -13.07 15.58
N VAL A 25 -2.84 -12.77 15.02
CA VAL A 25 -3.11 -13.09 13.61
C VAL A 25 -2.15 -12.30 12.71
N ALA A 26 -1.89 -11.03 13.01
CA ALA A 26 -0.92 -10.20 12.27
C ALA A 26 0.49 -10.80 12.29
N ALA A 27 0.94 -11.29 13.45
CA ALA A 27 2.25 -11.90 13.63
C ALA A 27 2.44 -13.20 12.85
N PHE A 28 1.37 -14.00 12.71
CA PHE A 28 1.41 -15.32 12.10
C PHE A 28 0.72 -15.41 10.73
N ALA A 29 0.16 -14.31 10.22
CA ALA A 29 -0.44 -14.28 8.89
C ALA A 29 0.60 -14.68 7.84
N PRO A 30 0.32 -15.69 7.00
CA PRO A 30 1.26 -16.15 6.00
C PRO A 30 1.45 -15.08 4.94
N ARG A 31 2.61 -15.12 4.27
CA ARG A 31 2.79 -14.34 3.05
C ARG A 31 1.79 -14.81 1.97
N PRO A 32 1.31 -13.92 1.10
CA PRO A 32 0.49 -14.30 -0.04
C PRO A 32 1.21 -15.37 -0.86
N ARG A 33 0.43 -16.32 -1.40
CA ARG A 33 0.93 -17.30 -2.36
C ARG A 33 0.22 -17.06 -3.67
N THR A 34 0.99 -16.71 -4.70
CA THR A 34 0.44 -16.66 -6.05
C THR A 34 0.24 -18.09 -6.53
N PRO A 35 -0.97 -18.48 -6.99
CA PRO A 35 -1.14 -19.78 -7.63
C PRO A 35 -0.14 -19.89 -8.79
N ARG A 36 0.65 -20.96 -8.85
CA ARG A 36 1.46 -21.25 -10.04
C ARG A 36 0.50 -21.44 -11.20
N THR A 37 0.47 -20.50 -12.13
CA THR A 37 -0.23 -20.69 -13.39
C THR A 37 0.41 -21.86 -14.12
N ALA A 38 -0.41 -22.88 -14.44
CA ALA A 38 0.02 -23.99 -15.29
C ALA A 38 0.32 -23.50 -16.73
N VAL A 39 -0.30 -22.38 -17.11
CA VAL A 39 -0.10 -21.69 -18.38
C VAL A 39 1.16 -20.83 -18.27
N ARG A 40 2.19 -21.18 -19.03
CA ARG A 40 3.34 -20.31 -19.24
C ARG A 40 2.91 -19.17 -20.16
N ASP A 41 3.03 -17.93 -19.70
CA ASP A 41 2.65 -16.73 -20.46
C ASP A 41 3.59 -16.40 -21.64
N GLY A 42 4.41 -17.34 -22.10
CA GLY A 42 5.32 -17.14 -23.24
C GLY A 42 6.30 -15.95 -23.14
N PHE A 43 6.44 -15.32 -21.98
CA PHE A 43 7.08 -14.00 -21.81
C PHE A 43 6.46 -12.91 -22.72
N GLU A 44 5.13 -12.78 -22.69
CA GLU A 44 4.42 -11.69 -23.35
C GLU A 44 5.09 -10.33 -23.05
N PRO A 45 5.39 -9.51 -24.08
CA PRO A 45 6.09 -8.25 -23.88
C PRO A 45 5.37 -7.28 -22.92
N VAL A 46 6.14 -6.52 -22.15
CA VAL A 46 5.63 -5.67 -21.05
C VAL A 46 6.02 -4.21 -21.24
N SER A 47 5.06 -3.29 -21.10
CA SER A 47 5.30 -1.86 -20.97
C SER A 47 5.17 -1.44 -19.51
N VAL A 48 6.26 -0.94 -18.93
CA VAL A 48 6.28 -0.42 -17.56
C VAL A 48 6.06 1.09 -17.59
N LEU A 49 5.06 1.60 -16.86
CA LEU A 49 4.73 3.02 -16.77
C LEU A 49 5.14 3.55 -15.39
N LYS A 50 6.03 4.55 -15.40
CA LYS A 50 6.62 5.18 -14.20
C LYS A 50 6.38 6.69 -14.24
N PRO A 51 5.31 7.20 -13.59
CA PRO A 51 5.06 8.64 -13.52
C PRO A 51 6.02 9.28 -12.50
N LEU A 52 6.85 10.21 -12.94
CA LEU A 52 7.85 10.91 -12.13
C LEU A 52 7.39 12.34 -11.80
N CYS A 53 7.93 12.91 -10.72
CA CYS A 53 7.74 14.32 -10.34
C CYS A 53 8.83 14.73 -9.36
N GLY A 54 9.83 15.45 -9.83
CA GLY A 54 11.00 15.83 -9.03
C GLY A 54 12.01 14.70 -8.87
N ALA A 55 13.16 15.03 -8.26
CA ALA A 55 14.26 14.12 -7.99
C ALA A 55 14.27 13.75 -6.50
N GLU A 56 13.43 12.79 -6.12
CA GLU A 56 13.38 12.29 -4.75
C GLU A 56 14.65 11.50 -4.37
N PRO A 57 14.96 11.37 -3.07
CA PRO A 57 16.05 10.52 -2.62
C PRO A 57 15.93 9.10 -3.19
N HIS A 58 17.05 8.53 -3.60
CA HIS A 58 17.15 7.19 -4.20
C HIS A 58 16.38 6.98 -5.52
N LEU A 59 15.93 8.04 -6.19
CA LEU A 59 15.21 7.90 -7.47
C LEU A 59 16.00 7.07 -8.48
N TYR A 60 17.30 7.34 -8.66
CA TYR A 60 18.13 6.57 -9.59
C TYR A 60 18.13 5.08 -9.25
N GLU A 61 18.40 4.75 -7.99
CA GLU A 61 18.50 3.39 -7.49
C GLU A 61 17.19 2.62 -7.67
N ASN A 62 16.05 3.28 -7.42
CA ASN A 62 14.73 2.68 -7.59
C ASN A 62 14.42 2.39 -9.06
N LEU A 63 14.61 3.39 -9.92
CA LEU A 63 14.33 3.26 -11.35
C LEU A 63 15.28 2.26 -12.04
N ALA A 64 16.56 2.20 -11.61
CA ALA A 64 17.54 1.24 -12.13
C ALA A 64 17.07 -0.21 -11.97
N THR A 65 16.39 -0.55 -10.87
CA THR A 65 15.86 -1.91 -10.68
C THR A 65 14.88 -2.35 -11.76
N PHE A 66 14.17 -1.42 -12.40
CA PHE A 66 13.26 -1.70 -13.51
C PHE A 66 14.00 -1.89 -14.84
N CYS A 67 15.23 -1.37 -14.97
CA CYS A 67 16.11 -1.59 -16.12
C CYS A 67 16.94 -2.89 -16.01
N GLU A 68 16.95 -3.51 -14.83
CA GLU A 68 17.72 -4.73 -14.51
C GLU A 68 16.85 -6.00 -14.51
N GLN A 69 15.70 -5.96 -15.20
CA GLN A 69 14.77 -7.08 -15.25
C GLN A 69 15.28 -8.18 -16.18
N ARG A 70 15.11 -9.44 -15.77
CA ARG A 70 15.43 -10.63 -16.59
C ARG A 70 14.39 -10.93 -17.66
N HIS A 71 13.27 -10.21 -17.66
CA HIS A 71 12.23 -10.39 -18.67
C HIS A 71 12.82 -10.11 -20.06
N PRO A 72 12.65 -11.01 -21.05
CA PRO A 72 13.40 -10.91 -22.31
C PRO A 72 12.92 -9.77 -23.22
N ARG A 73 11.66 -9.30 -23.05
CA ARG A 73 11.04 -8.30 -23.91
C ARG A 73 10.22 -7.33 -23.07
N TYR A 74 10.75 -6.15 -22.81
CA TYR A 74 10.02 -5.11 -22.10
C TYR A 74 10.58 -3.72 -22.47
N GLU A 75 9.81 -2.70 -22.14
CA GLU A 75 10.23 -1.31 -22.16
C GLU A 75 9.84 -0.62 -20.85
N VAL A 76 10.53 0.48 -20.54
CA VAL A 76 10.22 1.33 -19.39
C VAL A 76 9.98 2.76 -19.88
N LEU A 77 8.76 3.24 -19.64
CA LEU A 77 8.35 4.60 -19.95
C LEU A 77 8.35 5.43 -18.68
N PHE A 78 9.20 6.46 -18.64
CA PHE A 78 9.26 7.46 -17.59
C PHE A 78 8.53 8.72 -18.02
N GLY A 79 7.54 9.17 -17.24
CA GLY A 79 6.71 10.32 -17.59
C GLY A 79 6.95 11.51 -16.69
N VAL A 80 7.09 12.70 -17.25
CA VAL A 80 7.15 13.97 -16.50
C VAL A 80 6.22 15.01 -17.12
N ALA A 81 5.63 15.85 -16.29
CA ALA A 81 4.71 16.90 -16.74
C ALA A 81 5.43 18.16 -17.25
N SER A 82 6.71 18.34 -16.90
CA SER A 82 7.48 19.55 -17.20
C SER A 82 8.83 19.18 -17.81
N SER A 83 9.25 19.91 -18.84
CA SER A 83 10.60 19.80 -19.42
C SER A 83 11.69 20.31 -18.47
N ALA A 84 11.33 20.96 -17.36
CA ALA A 84 12.24 21.40 -16.32
C ALA A 84 12.25 20.46 -15.10
N ASP A 85 11.57 19.31 -15.18
CA ASP A 85 11.54 18.36 -14.06
C ASP A 85 12.94 17.75 -13.83
N PRO A 86 13.52 17.82 -12.61
CA PRO A 86 14.85 17.31 -12.35
C PRO A 86 14.96 15.78 -12.47
N ALA A 87 13.84 15.04 -12.48
CA ALA A 87 13.83 13.61 -12.78
C ALA A 87 14.39 13.29 -14.18
N ILE A 88 14.33 14.24 -15.13
CA ILE A 88 14.85 14.07 -16.49
C ILE A 88 16.34 13.72 -16.46
N ALA A 89 17.14 14.42 -15.63
CA ALA A 89 18.58 14.14 -15.52
C ALA A 89 18.87 12.73 -15.01
N VAL A 90 18.01 12.21 -14.11
CA VAL A 90 18.10 10.83 -13.61
C VAL A 90 17.78 9.83 -14.72
N VAL A 91 16.74 10.08 -15.52
CA VAL A 91 16.36 9.22 -16.65
C VAL A 91 17.43 9.21 -17.74
N GLU A 92 18.02 10.35 -18.08
CA GLU A 92 19.11 10.41 -19.06
C GLU A 92 20.35 9.64 -18.59
N ARG A 93 20.66 9.71 -17.30
CA ARG A 93 21.71 8.87 -16.70
C ARG A 93 21.38 7.38 -16.82
N LEU A 94 20.14 6.97 -16.52
CA LEU A 94 19.71 5.57 -16.68
C LEU A 94 19.84 5.08 -18.13
N ARG A 95 19.56 5.93 -19.13
CA ARG A 95 19.76 5.58 -20.54
C ARG A 95 21.22 5.31 -20.88
N ALA A 96 22.13 6.09 -20.30
CA ALA A 96 23.57 5.89 -20.47
C ALA A 96 24.07 4.62 -19.76
N ASP A 97 23.58 4.37 -18.54
CA ASP A 97 24.03 3.26 -17.69
C ASP A 97 23.39 1.90 -18.11
N HIS A 98 22.22 1.92 -18.77
CA HIS A 98 21.49 0.72 -19.22
C HIS A 98 21.11 0.75 -20.72
N PRO A 99 22.10 0.79 -21.65
CA PRO A 99 21.83 0.98 -23.08
C PRO A 99 21.08 -0.19 -23.75
N ALA A 100 21.04 -1.36 -23.11
CA ALA A 100 20.29 -2.53 -23.59
C ALA A 100 18.81 -2.50 -23.20
N CYS A 101 18.40 -1.65 -22.26
CA CYS A 101 17.01 -1.49 -21.85
C CYS A 101 16.30 -0.48 -22.75
N ASP A 102 15.12 -0.82 -23.25
CA ASP A 102 14.29 0.09 -24.05
C ASP A 102 13.64 1.13 -23.11
N ILE A 103 14.30 2.29 -22.98
CA ILE A 103 13.89 3.37 -22.08
C ILE A 103 13.33 4.53 -22.91
N SER A 104 12.12 4.97 -22.58
CA SER A 104 11.47 6.15 -23.18
C SER A 104 11.16 7.21 -22.13
N LEU A 105 11.60 8.44 -22.36
CA LEU A 105 11.21 9.61 -21.58
C LEU A 105 10.05 10.33 -22.29
N VAL A 106 8.90 10.42 -21.63
CA VAL A 106 7.71 11.13 -22.13
C VAL A 106 7.55 12.42 -21.34
N ILE A 107 7.80 13.55 -22.00
CA ILE A 107 7.59 14.90 -21.44
C ILE A 107 6.28 15.42 -22.00
N ASP A 108 5.24 15.49 -21.17
CA ASP A 108 3.91 15.91 -21.60
C ASP A 108 3.11 16.61 -20.50
N ALA A 109 2.82 17.90 -20.73
CA ALA A 109 2.11 18.76 -19.79
C ALA A 109 0.57 18.64 -19.87
N ARG A 110 0.02 17.81 -20.76
CA ARG A 110 -1.44 17.64 -20.89
C ARG A 110 -2.04 17.10 -19.57
N VAL A 111 -3.04 17.83 -19.06
CA VAL A 111 -3.81 17.47 -17.86
C VAL A 111 -5.20 17.00 -18.26
N HIS A 112 -5.59 15.80 -17.81
CA HIS A 112 -6.83 15.15 -18.23
C HIS A 112 -7.92 15.15 -17.14
N GLY A 113 -7.54 15.39 -15.89
CA GLY A 113 -8.42 15.45 -14.73
C GLY A 113 -7.72 15.97 -13.49
N LYS A 114 -8.38 15.87 -12.33
CA LYS A 114 -7.86 16.38 -11.05
C LYS A 114 -6.64 15.61 -10.53
N ASN A 115 -6.50 14.34 -10.89
CA ASN A 115 -5.35 13.52 -10.50
C ASN A 115 -4.21 13.71 -11.52
N LEU A 116 -3.19 14.48 -11.12
CA LEU A 116 -2.03 14.78 -11.97
C LEU A 116 -1.17 13.53 -12.24
N LYS A 117 -1.11 12.58 -11.29
CA LYS A 117 -0.44 11.29 -11.51
C LYS A 117 -1.14 10.52 -12.63
N VAL A 118 -2.47 10.44 -12.59
CA VAL A 118 -3.25 9.77 -13.65
C VAL A 118 -3.13 10.49 -14.98
N SER A 119 -3.10 11.82 -15.00
CA SER A 119 -2.86 12.58 -16.24
C SER A 119 -1.52 12.21 -16.89
N ASN A 120 -0.46 12.10 -16.10
CA ASN A 120 0.85 11.63 -16.56
C ASN A 120 0.80 10.17 -17.04
N LEU A 121 0.10 9.28 -16.31
CA LEU A 121 -0.10 7.89 -16.72
C LEU A 121 -0.86 7.76 -18.04
N ILE A 122 -1.86 8.60 -18.31
CA ILE A 122 -2.56 8.65 -19.60
C ILE A 122 -1.57 9.00 -20.73
N ASN A 123 -0.76 10.04 -20.55
CA ASN A 123 0.25 10.46 -21.53
C ASN A 123 1.28 9.34 -21.80
N LEU A 124 1.66 8.58 -20.77
CA LEU A 124 2.54 7.42 -20.89
C LEU A 124 1.88 6.25 -21.64
N ALA A 125 0.62 5.93 -21.31
CA ALA A 125 -0.09 4.80 -21.90
C ALA A 125 -0.34 4.95 -23.41
N GLU A 126 -0.44 6.19 -23.92
CA GLU A 126 -0.49 6.50 -25.36
C GLU A 126 0.80 6.06 -26.10
N ARG A 127 1.93 5.94 -25.40
CA ARG A 127 3.24 5.58 -25.96
C ARG A 127 3.66 4.13 -25.71
N ALA A 128 2.91 3.42 -24.87
CA ALA A 128 3.20 2.02 -24.53
C ALA A 128 3.01 1.10 -25.75
N LYS A 129 4.06 0.36 -26.11
CA LYS A 129 4.14 -0.55 -27.27
C LYS A 129 3.42 -1.88 -27.04
N TYR A 130 3.31 -2.33 -25.79
CA TYR A 130 2.90 -3.70 -25.48
C TYR A 130 1.54 -3.82 -24.80
N GLY A 131 1.03 -5.05 -24.78
CA GLY A 131 -0.29 -5.40 -24.25
C GLY A 131 -0.31 -5.74 -22.76
N ARG A 132 0.82 -6.09 -22.15
CA ARG A 132 0.94 -6.20 -20.68
C ARG A 132 1.41 -4.85 -20.15
N ILE A 133 0.63 -4.25 -19.26
CA ILE A 133 0.91 -2.95 -18.66
C ILE A 133 1.25 -3.15 -17.19
N VAL A 134 2.39 -2.61 -16.75
CA VAL A 134 2.78 -2.58 -15.33
C VAL A 134 2.92 -1.12 -14.92
N ILE A 135 2.14 -0.68 -13.94
CA ILE A 135 2.24 0.65 -13.34
C ILE A 135 2.89 0.49 -11.97
N ALA A 136 3.90 1.30 -11.68
CA ALA A 136 4.53 1.36 -10.36
C ALA A 136 5.00 2.78 -10.06
N ASP A 137 4.96 3.16 -8.79
CA ASP A 137 5.40 4.47 -8.32
C ASP A 137 6.93 4.62 -8.35
N SER A 138 7.43 5.86 -8.33
CA SER A 138 8.84 6.20 -8.54
C SER A 138 9.76 5.81 -7.37
N ASP A 139 9.19 5.66 -6.19
CA ASP A 139 9.84 5.25 -4.94
C ASP A 139 9.92 3.72 -4.77
N ILE A 140 9.47 2.97 -5.78
CA ILE A 140 9.45 1.51 -5.73
C ILE A 140 10.73 0.91 -6.31
N ALA A 141 11.33 -0.03 -5.56
CA ALA A 141 12.42 -0.88 -6.02
C ALA A 141 12.00 -2.35 -6.08
N VAL A 142 12.51 -3.06 -7.08
CA VAL A 142 12.11 -4.45 -7.40
C VAL A 142 13.32 -5.37 -7.59
N LYS A 143 13.06 -6.68 -7.61
CA LYS A 143 14.09 -7.70 -7.90
C LYS A 143 14.15 -8.02 -9.41
N PRO A 144 15.24 -8.60 -9.92
CA PRO A 144 15.38 -8.90 -11.35
C PRO A 144 14.33 -9.88 -11.94
N ASP A 145 13.67 -10.68 -11.11
CA ASP A 145 12.60 -11.62 -11.50
C ASP A 145 11.18 -11.01 -11.39
N TYR A 146 11.07 -9.71 -11.07
CA TYR A 146 9.81 -9.05 -10.76
C TYR A 146 8.83 -9.09 -11.93
N LEU A 147 9.22 -8.64 -13.13
CA LEU A 147 8.31 -8.56 -14.28
C LEU A 147 7.73 -9.93 -14.63
N GLU A 148 8.57 -10.98 -14.69
CA GLU A 148 8.12 -12.36 -14.95
C GLU A 148 7.05 -12.80 -13.94
N ARG A 149 7.28 -12.54 -12.64
CA ARG A 149 6.40 -13.03 -11.57
C ARG A 149 5.12 -12.24 -11.44
N VAL A 150 5.13 -10.93 -11.67
CA VAL A 150 3.92 -10.09 -11.56
C VAL A 150 3.05 -10.17 -12.80
N THR A 151 3.60 -10.50 -13.98
CA THR A 151 2.80 -10.67 -15.20
C THR A 151 2.32 -12.11 -15.41
N ALA A 152 3.02 -13.13 -14.89
CA ALA A 152 2.62 -14.53 -15.04
C ALA A 152 1.15 -14.86 -14.69
N PRO A 153 0.51 -14.26 -13.66
CA PRO A 153 -0.90 -14.52 -13.38
C PRO A 153 -1.86 -13.98 -14.45
N LEU A 154 -1.42 -13.01 -15.26
CA LEU A 154 -2.24 -12.41 -16.31
C LEU A 154 -2.47 -13.34 -17.51
N ALA A 155 -1.83 -14.51 -17.55
CA ALA A 155 -2.16 -15.59 -18.49
C ALA A 155 -3.56 -16.18 -18.24
N ASP A 156 -4.08 -16.08 -17.00
CA ASP A 156 -5.46 -16.44 -16.66
C ASP A 156 -6.38 -15.26 -16.97
N ALA A 157 -7.27 -15.41 -17.95
CA ALA A 157 -8.21 -14.38 -18.37
C ALA A 157 -9.20 -13.94 -17.26
N SER A 158 -9.35 -14.74 -16.20
CA SER A 158 -10.13 -14.34 -15.01
C SER A 158 -9.39 -13.35 -14.11
N VAL A 159 -8.09 -13.13 -14.30
CA VAL A 159 -7.30 -12.15 -13.55
C VAL A 159 -7.42 -10.78 -14.23
N GLY A 160 -7.98 -9.81 -13.50
CA GLY A 160 -8.12 -8.45 -13.97
C GLY A 160 -6.88 -7.62 -13.70
N VAL A 161 -6.32 -7.77 -12.49
CA VAL A 161 -5.14 -7.03 -12.04
C VAL A 161 -4.32 -7.88 -11.08
N VAL A 162 -3.01 -7.69 -11.10
CA VAL A 162 -2.06 -8.19 -10.10
C VAL A 162 -1.51 -6.99 -9.34
N THR A 163 -1.43 -7.09 -8.02
CA THR A 163 -0.79 -6.07 -7.18
C THR A 163 0.19 -6.71 -6.20
N CYS A 164 1.17 -5.95 -5.72
CA CYS A 164 2.19 -6.44 -4.79
C CYS A 164 2.02 -5.81 -3.42
N LEU A 165 2.29 -6.60 -2.38
CA LEU A 165 2.58 -6.02 -1.08
C LEU A 165 3.96 -5.36 -1.13
N TYR A 166 4.21 -4.44 -0.22
CA TYR A 166 5.48 -3.74 -0.14
C TYR A 166 5.98 -3.66 1.29
N HIS A 167 7.30 -3.60 1.43
CA HIS A 167 7.98 -3.32 2.68
C HIS A 167 8.68 -1.95 2.60
N ALA A 168 8.82 -1.27 3.73
CA ALA A 168 9.44 0.03 3.75
C ALA A 168 10.98 -0.05 3.80
N ARG A 169 11.63 0.92 3.16
CA ARG A 169 13.05 1.23 3.32
C ARG A 169 13.18 2.64 3.86
N SER A 170 13.66 2.76 5.09
CA SER A 170 13.89 4.06 5.74
C SER A 170 15.09 4.76 5.10
N VAL A 171 14.86 5.92 4.48
CA VAL A 171 15.91 6.76 3.87
C VAL A 171 16.32 7.86 4.84
N GLY A 172 16.99 7.44 5.92
CA GLY A 172 17.67 8.32 6.87
C GLY A 172 16.77 9.03 7.88
N GLY A 173 17.31 9.31 9.07
CA GLY A 173 16.63 10.05 10.12
C GLY A 173 15.64 9.24 10.97
N PHE A 174 15.17 9.86 12.04
CA PHE A 174 14.25 9.23 13.00
C PHE A 174 12.84 9.02 12.42
N TRP A 175 12.31 10.02 11.72
CA TRP A 175 10.93 10.00 11.23
C TRP A 175 10.68 8.99 10.13
N THR A 176 11.67 8.69 9.30
CA THR A 176 11.54 7.65 8.27
C THR A 176 11.46 6.24 8.86
N ARG A 177 12.08 6.01 10.03
CA ARG A 177 11.94 4.74 10.78
C ARG A 177 10.52 4.60 11.36
N ILE A 178 9.96 5.69 11.90
CA ILE A 178 8.55 5.71 12.34
C ILE A 178 7.61 5.42 11.17
N GLY A 179 7.85 6.06 10.02
CA GLY A 179 7.06 5.84 8.80
C GLY A 179 7.22 4.44 8.22
N ALA A 180 8.39 3.82 8.34
CA ALA A 180 8.60 2.44 7.93
C ALA A 180 7.72 1.47 8.74
N GLN A 181 7.59 1.68 10.05
CA GLN A 181 6.71 0.88 10.89
C GLN A 181 5.21 1.06 10.56
N PHE A 182 4.79 2.20 9.98
CA PHE A 182 3.43 2.34 9.46
C PHE A 182 3.15 1.30 8.36
N VAL A 183 4.13 1.08 7.48
CA VAL A 183 4.05 0.09 6.40
C VAL A 183 4.19 -1.32 6.96
N ASP A 184 5.32 -1.62 7.61
CA ASP A 184 5.72 -3.00 7.90
C ASP A 184 5.00 -3.57 9.13
N ALA A 185 4.68 -2.72 10.10
CA ALA A 185 4.10 -3.16 11.38
C ALA A 185 2.58 -2.96 11.46
N TRP A 186 1.96 -2.24 10.52
CA TRP A 186 0.51 -2.04 10.50
C TRP A 186 -0.13 -2.34 9.14
N PHE A 187 0.26 -1.62 8.08
CA PHE A 187 -0.38 -1.75 6.77
C PHE A 187 -0.22 -3.15 6.18
N ALA A 188 1.02 -3.62 6.00
CA ALA A 188 1.29 -4.91 5.36
C ALA A 188 0.65 -6.10 6.12
N PRO A 189 0.70 -6.18 7.47
CA PRO A 189 -0.03 -7.18 8.23
C PRO A 189 -1.55 -7.09 8.06
N SER A 190 -2.13 -5.87 8.05
CA SER A 190 -3.57 -5.69 7.84
C SER A 190 -4.04 -6.23 6.49
N VAL A 191 -3.23 -6.06 5.43
CA VAL A 191 -3.51 -6.62 4.10
C VAL A 191 -3.43 -8.15 4.13
N ARG A 192 -2.43 -8.73 4.80
CA ARG A 192 -2.32 -10.19 4.93
C ARG A 192 -3.54 -10.79 5.66
N ILE A 193 -4.02 -10.14 6.71
CA ILE A 193 -5.23 -10.57 7.45
C ILE A 193 -6.47 -10.48 6.57
N THR A 194 -6.67 -9.36 5.87
CA THR A 194 -7.84 -9.21 4.97
C THR A 194 -7.79 -10.21 3.81
N HIS A 195 -6.60 -10.50 3.28
CA HIS A 195 -6.40 -11.53 2.26
C HIS A 195 -6.66 -12.95 2.77
N LEU A 196 -6.26 -13.27 4.01
CA LEU A 196 -6.65 -14.53 4.68
C LEU A 196 -8.18 -14.68 4.77
N GLY A 197 -8.88 -13.57 5.04
CA GLY A 197 -10.34 -13.48 4.97
C GLY A 197 -10.92 -13.57 3.55
N ARG A 198 -10.10 -13.93 2.55
CA ARG A 198 -10.43 -14.04 1.12
C ARG A 198 -10.84 -12.72 0.46
N SER A 199 -10.58 -11.59 1.11
CA SER A 199 -10.74 -10.29 0.45
C SER A 199 -9.71 -10.15 -0.66
N SER A 200 -10.18 -9.58 -1.78
CA SER A 200 -9.36 -9.15 -2.92
C SER A 200 -9.63 -7.67 -3.27
N ARG A 201 -10.33 -6.97 -2.38
CA ARG A 201 -10.77 -5.58 -2.59
C ARG A 201 -9.67 -4.60 -2.17
N PHE A 202 -8.55 -4.67 -2.87
CA PHE A 202 -7.41 -3.77 -2.70
C PHE A 202 -6.65 -3.65 -4.02
N GLY A 203 -5.90 -2.56 -4.17
CA GLY A 203 -4.97 -2.30 -5.26
C GLY A 203 -3.97 -1.26 -4.74
N PHE A 204 -2.68 -1.50 -4.95
CA PHE A 204 -1.62 -0.69 -4.36
C PHE A 204 -0.75 -0.07 -5.44
N GLY A 205 -0.55 1.26 -5.36
CA GLY A 205 0.31 2.02 -6.30
C GLY A 205 1.75 1.50 -6.41
N ALA A 206 2.21 0.70 -5.43
CA ALA A 206 3.48 0.02 -5.48
C ALA A 206 3.63 -0.87 -6.73
N THR A 207 2.54 -1.55 -7.14
CA THR A 207 2.50 -2.36 -8.36
C THR A 207 1.06 -2.60 -8.77
N LEU A 208 0.73 -2.30 -10.02
CA LEU A 208 -0.51 -2.72 -10.68
C LEU A 208 -0.15 -3.26 -12.07
N ALA A 209 -0.27 -4.57 -12.26
CA ALA A 209 -0.08 -5.21 -13.55
C ALA A 209 -1.42 -5.69 -14.11
N LEU A 210 -1.70 -5.38 -15.38
CA LEU A 210 -2.93 -5.73 -16.06
C LEU A 210 -2.71 -5.85 -17.56
N THR A 211 -3.71 -6.36 -18.27
CA THR A 211 -3.69 -6.40 -19.74
C THR A 211 -4.28 -5.12 -20.31
N ARG A 212 -3.88 -4.76 -21.53
CA ARG A 212 -4.49 -3.68 -22.30
C ARG A 212 -5.97 -3.95 -22.53
N ASP A 213 -6.36 -5.19 -22.81
CA ASP A 213 -7.79 -5.58 -22.87
C ASP A 213 -8.53 -5.27 -21.56
N THR A 214 -7.97 -5.60 -20.39
CA THR A 214 -8.59 -5.22 -19.11
C THR A 214 -8.69 -3.70 -19.01
N LEU A 215 -7.61 -2.99 -19.30
CA LEU A 215 -7.54 -1.54 -19.18
C LEU A 215 -8.58 -0.86 -20.08
N ASP A 216 -8.71 -1.30 -21.33
CA ASP A 216 -9.66 -0.75 -22.29
C ASP A 216 -11.11 -1.02 -21.85
N ARG A 217 -11.39 -2.22 -21.35
CA ARG A 217 -12.74 -2.59 -20.86
C ARG A 217 -13.23 -1.79 -19.67
N ILE A 218 -12.31 -1.29 -18.83
CA ILE A 218 -12.68 -0.42 -17.70
C ILE A 218 -12.74 1.07 -18.08
N GLY A 219 -12.62 1.40 -19.38
CA GLY A 219 -12.63 2.79 -19.88
C GLY A 219 -11.25 3.45 -19.92
N GLY A 220 -10.18 2.66 -19.84
CA GLY A 220 -8.80 3.13 -19.81
C GLY A 220 -8.46 3.90 -18.52
N LEU A 221 -7.27 4.51 -18.52
CA LEU A 221 -6.84 5.36 -17.40
C LEU A 221 -7.67 6.65 -17.27
N PHE A 222 -8.40 7.04 -18.32
CA PHE A 222 -9.34 8.17 -18.27
C PHE A 222 -10.45 7.96 -17.24
N ALA A 223 -10.87 6.72 -16.98
CA ALA A 223 -11.86 6.40 -15.94
C ALA A 223 -11.39 6.80 -14.52
N LEU A 224 -10.08 6.97 -14.33
CA LEU A 224 -9.44 7.26 -13.04
C LEU A 224 -9.01 8.73 -12.88
N LYS A 225 -9.20 9.56 -13.91
CA LYS A 225 -8.59 10.90 -14.00
C LYS A 225 -8.95 11.86 -12.86
N ASP A 226 -10.08 11.63 -12.20
CA ASP A 226 -10.58 12.44 -11.09
C ASP A 226 -10.57 11.70 -9.75
N GLU A 227 -10.11 10.45 -9.72
CA GLU A 227 -10.12 9.60 -8.54
C GLU A 227 -8.88 9.83 -7.68
N LEU A 228 -9.07 9.95 -6.36
CA LEU A 228 -7.98 10.12 -5.40
C LEU A 228 -7.17 8.82 -5.19
N ALA A 229 -7.86 7.68 -5.22
CA ALA A 229 -7.28 6.35 -5.04
C ALA A 229 -7.23 5.62 -6.37
N ASP A 230 -6.41 6.12 -7.29
CA ASP A 230 -6.27 5.55 -8.63
C ASP A 230 -5.93 4.06 -8.60
N ASP A 231 -5.10 3.65 -7.65
CA ASP A 231 -4.69 2.26 -7.45
C ASP A 231 -5.83 1.33 -7.01
N PHE A 232 -6.63 1.76 -6.03
CA PHE A 232 -7.81 1.02 -5.60
C PHE A 232 -8.80 0.88 -6.75
N TRP A 233 -9.08 1.95 -7.49
CA TRP A 233 -10.05 1.94 -8.57
C TRP A 233 -9.57 1.14 -9.78
N LEU A 234 -8.27 1.18 -10.11
CA LEU A 234 -7.70 0.33 -11.15
C LEU A 234 -7.84 -1.16 -10.81
N ALA A 235 -7.99 -1.51 -9.53
CA ALA A 235 -8.30 -2.87 -9.09
C ALA A 235 -9.81 -3.15 -8.89
N GLU A 236 -10.61 -2.14 -8.53
CA GLU A 236 -12.06 -2.27 -8.34
C GLU A 236 -12.82 -2.40 -9.66
N LEU A 237 -12.48 -1.60 -10.67
CA LEU A 237 -13.22 -1.63 -11.94
C LEU A 237 -13.12 -2.99 -12.64
N PRO A 238 -11.96 -3.66 -12.74
CA PRO A 238 -11.91 -5.02 -13.30
C PRO A 238 -12.73 -6.04 -12.51
N ARG A 239 -12.82 -5.87 -11.18
CA ARG A 239 -13.64 -6.76 -10.34
C ARG A 239 -15.13 -6.58 -10.55
N ARG A 240 -15.58 -5.37 -10.86
CA ARG A 240 -16.98 -5.12 -11.25
C ARG A 240 -17.32 -5.83 -12.56
N LEU A 241 -16.34 -6.04 -13.43
CA LEU A 241 -16.45 -6.87 -14.63
C LEU A 241 -16.31 -8.39 -14.37
N GLY A 242 -16.35 -8.82 -13.11
CA GLY A 242 -16.24 -10.24 -12.74
C GLY A 242 -14.81 -10.81 -12.78
N ARG A 243 -13.78 -9.98 -13.03
CA ARG A 243 -12.38 -10.41 -12.95
C ARG A 243 -11.90 -10.39 -11.50
N ARG A 244 -10.78 -11.06 -11.19
CA ARG A 244 -10.22 -11.14 -9.83
C ARG A 244 -8.97 -10.27 -9.70
N THR A 245 -8.76 -9.72 -8.51
CA THR A 245 -7.48 -9.14 -8.11
C THR A 245 -6.60 -10.23 -7.51
N VAL A 246 -5.36 -10.33 -7.98
CA VAL A 246 -4.35 -11.23 -7.42
C VAL A 246 -3.36 -10.42 -6.57
N LEU A 247 -3.21 -10.81 -5.31
CA LEU A 247 -2.10 -10.36 -4.48
C LEU A 247 -0.88 -11.23 -4.77
N SER A 248 0.16 -10.63 -5.36
CA SER A 248 1.39 -11.31 -5.70
C SER A 248 2.16 -11.75 -4.45
N GLU A 249 2.85 -12.88 -4.55
CA GLU A 249 3.89 -13.33 -3.60
C GLU A 249 5.17 -12.47 -3.69
N VAL A 250 5.30 -11.63 -4.72
CA VAL A 250 6.38 -10.66 -4.81
C VAL A 250 6.11 -9.53 -3.83
N GLU A 251 7.10 -9.26 -2.99
CA GLU A 251 7.13 -8.13 -2.06
C GLU A 251 8.16 -7.13 -2.60
N VAL A 252 7.73 -5.90 -2.85
CA VAL A 252 8.58 -4.82 -3.39
C VAL A 252 9.01 -3.87 -2.28
N ALA A 253 10.05 -3.07 -2.49
CA ALA A 253 10.47 -2.06 -1.53
C ALA A 253 9.88 -0.69 -1.89
N THR A 254 9.45 0.09 -0.91
CA THR A 254 9.08 1.51 -1.05
C THR A 254 9.95 2.37 -0.14
N ASP A 255 10.39 3.51 -0.64
CA ASP A 255 11.16 4.45 0.18
C ASP A 255 10.28 5.28 1.10
N VAL A 256 10.77 5.45 2.33
CA VAL A 256 10.21 6.37 3.31
C VAL A 256 11.22 7.49 3.51
N ILE A 257 10.85 8.69 3.06
CA ILE A 257 11.75 9.84 2.90
C ILE A 257 11.36 11.07 3.72
N GLU A 258 10.30 10.99 4.53
CA GLU A 258 9.78 12.14 5.26
C GLU A 258 10.79 12.62 6.33
N PRO A 259 11.32 13.85 6.21
CA PRO A 259 12.44 14.30 7.04
C PRO A 259 12.01 14.71 8.44
N SER A 260 10.72 14.97 8.64
CA SER A 260 10.17 15.49 9.90
C SER A 260 8.73 15.02 10.14
N PHE A 261 8.23 15.29 11.36
CA PHE A 261 6.87 14.92 11.78
C PHE A 261 5.77 15.44 10.85
N GLY A 262 5.84 16.70 10.42
CA GLY A 262 4.78 17.34 9.62
C GLY A 262 4.51 16.63 8.29
N PRO A 263 5.51 16.45 7.41
CA PRO A 263 5.37 15.68 6.17
C PRO A 263 4.87 14.24 6.40
N LEU A 264 5.39 13.56 7.43
CA LEU A 264 4.95 12.21 7.80
C LEU A 264 3.46 12.17 8.16
N TRP A 265 3.06 13.03 9.10
CA TRP A 265 1.68 13.18 9.54
C TRP A 265 0.72 13.47 8.37
N HIS A 266 1.13 14.38 7.47
CA HIS A 266 0.32 14.71 6.28
C HIS A 266 0.17 13.53 5.33
N ARG A 267 1.24 12.75 5.11
CA ARG A 267 1.21 11.56 4.26
C ARG A 267 0.28 10.49 4.83
N GLU A 268 0.45 10.16 6.09
CA GLU A 268 -0.28 9.07 6.74
C GLU A 268 -1.75 9.43 6.99
N THR A 269 -2.03 10.67 7.41
CA THR A 269 -3.41 11.18 7.52
C THR A 269 -4.11 11.17 6.16
N ARG A 270 -3.41 11.50 5.07
CA ARG A 270 -3.97 11.41 3.71
C ARG A 270 -4.35 9.97 3.38
N TRP A 271 -3.48 9.00 3.64
CA TRP A 271 -3.78 7.58 3.43
C TRP A 271 -4.98 7.10 4.25
N LEU A 272 -5.05 7.46 5.54
CA LEU A 272 -6.19 7.11 6.39
C LEU A 272 -7.50 7.75 5.92
N ARG A 273 -7.46 9.00 5.43
CA ARG A 273 -8.63 9.64 4.81
C ARG A 273 -9.08 8.94 3.53
N THR A 274 -8.13 8.48 2.71
CA THR A 274 -8.43 7.66 1.53
C THR A 274 -9.07 6.33 1.94
N ILE A 275 -8.55 5.65 2.96
CA ILE A 275 -9.17 4.42 3.49
C ILE A 275 -10.59 4.69 3.98
N ARG A 276 -10.82 5.81 4.68
CA ARG A 276 -12.16 6.22 5.14
C ARG A 276 -13.14 6.43 3.99
N SER A 277 -12.72 7.04 2.89
CA SER A 277 -13.63 7.27 1.75
C SER A 277 -13.98 5.98 1.00
N LEU A 278 -13.07 5.01 0.96
CA LEU A 278 -13.25 3.75 0.26
C LEU A 278 -13.98 2.68 1.09
N ASN A 279 -13.69 2.64 2.39
CA ASN A 279 -14.25 1.66 3.33
C ASN A 279 -14.56 2.31 4.69
N PRO A 280 -15.67 3.07 4.81
CA PRO A 280 -16.03 3.77 6.03
C PRO A 280 -16.18 2.84 7.25
N ALA A 281 -16.76 1.65 7.04
CA ALA A 281 -16.94 0.67 8.11
C ALA A 281 -15.60 0.10 8.56
N GLY A 282 -14.74 -0.32 7.63
CA GLY A 282 -13.38 -0.78 7.96
C GLY A 282 -12.56 0.30 8.66
N PHE A 283 -12.67 1.54 8.20
CA PHE A 283 -12.06 2.69 8.86
C PHE A 283 -12.56 2.87 10.30
N ALA A 284 -13.87 2.79 10.54
CA ALA A 284 -14.45 2.97 11.87
C ALA A 284 -13.93 1.95 12.91
N PHE A 285 -13.55 0.75 12.47
CA PHE A 285 -13.01 -0.30 13.34
C PHE A 285 -11.48 -0.41 13.33
N LEU A 286 -10.76 0.50 12.65
CA LEU A 286 -9.29 0.48 12.63
C LEU A 286 -8.68 0.60 14.03
N PHE A 287 -9.37 1.22 14.99
CA PHE A 287 -8.85 1.38 16.35
C PHE A 287 -8.47 0.05 17.02
N ILE A 288 -9.08 -1.07 16.63
CA ILE A 288 -8.75 -2.42 17.14
C ILE A 288 -7.31 -2.81 16.75
N THR A 289 -6.82 -2.30 15.62
CA THR A 289 -5.52 -2.64 15.04
C THR A 289 -4.35 -1.87 15.68
N PHE A 290 -4.63 -0.84 16.48
CA PHE A 290 -3.61 -0.04 17.19
C PHE A 290 -3.34 -0.71 18.53
N THR A 291 -2.56 -1.79 18.50
CA THR A 291 -2.53 -2.78 19.58
C THR A 291 -1.99 -2.22 20.90
N VAL A 292 -0.90 -1.44 20.88
CA VAL A 292 -0.21 -1.03 22.11
C VAL A 292 -1.11 -0.28 23.10
N PRO A 293 -1.92 0.73 22.71
CA PRO A 293 -2.87 1.36 23.62
C PRO A 293 -3.80 0.37 24.35
N TRP A 294 -4.37 -0.60 23.64
CA TRP A 294 -5.29 -1.59 24.23
C TRP A 294 -4.59 -2.58 25.16
N LEU A 295 -3.35 -2.95 24.85
CA LEU A 295 -2.54 -3.82 25.69
C LEU A 295 -2.11 -3.11 26.97
N ALA A 296 -1.78 -1.81 26.89
CA ALA A 296 -1.49 -0.98 28.06
C ALA A 296 -2.71 -0.84 28.99
N ILE A 297 -3.90 -0.62 28.41
CA ILE A 297 -5.17 -0.61 29.16
C ILE A 297 -5.41 -1.97 29.83
N GLY A 298 -5.21 -3.07 29.09
CA GLY A 298 -5.34 -4.42 29.64
C GLY A 298 -4.41 -4.69 30.81
N ALA A 299 -3.14 -4.27 30.72
CA ALA A 299 -2.16 -4.39 31.80
C ALA A 299 -2.56 -3.54 33.03
N ALA A 300 -3.06 -2.32 32.81
CA ALA A 300 -3.55 -1.46 33.89
C ALA A 300 -4.79 -2.07 34.59
N LEU A 301 -5.72 -2.66 33.82
CA LEU A 301 -6.88 -3.36 34.37
C LEU A 301 -6.47 -4.62 35.13
N ALA A 302 -5.48 -5.36 34.64
CA ALA A 302 -4.95 -6.53 35.34
C ALA A 302 -4.41 -6.16 36.72
N TRP A 303 -3.66 -5.05 36.82
CA TRP A 303 -3.15 -4.55 38.09
C TRP A 303 -4.26 -4.03 39.01
N ARG A 304 -5.21 -3.26 38.47
CA ARG A 304 -6.32 -2.68 39.25
C ARG A 304 -7.30 -3.72 39.77
N LEU A 305 -7.53 -4.78 39.00
CA LEU A 305 -8.49 -5.84 39.28
C LEU A 305 -7.82 -7.14 39.72
N ASP A 306 -6.63 -7.05 40.34
CA ASP A 306 -5.85 -8.20 40.77
C ASP A 306 -6.64 -9.15 41.66
N GLY A 307 -6.43 -10.45 41.47
CA GLY A 307 -7.19 -11.52 42.13
C GLY A 307 -8.63 -11.71 41.65
N SER A 308 -9.10 -11.00 40.62
CA SER A 308 -10.41 -11.22 39.99
C SER A 308 -10.31 -11.90 38.62
N VAL A 309 -11.39 -12.55 38.17
CA VAL A 309 -11.48 -13.15 36.82
C VAL A 309 -11.26 -12.10 35.73
N ALA A 310 -11.81 -10.89 35.91
CA ALA A 310 -11.64 -9.79 34.97
C ALA A 310 -10.17 -9.37 34.85
N GLY A 311 -9.46 -9.26 35.98
CA GLY A 311 -8.02 -8.96 36.01
C GLY A 311 -7.17 -10.05 35.34
N THR A 312 -7.47 -11.32 35.59
CA THR A 312 -6.78 -12.46 34.93
C THR A 312 -7.00 -12.44 33.41
N LEU A 313 -8.23 -12.19 32.94
CA LEU A 313 -8.52 -12.10 31.51
C LEU A 313 -7.80 -10.91 30.85
N ALA A 314 -7.82 -9.74 31.50
CA ALA A 314 -7.13 -8.55 31.01
C ALA A 314 -5.62 -8.77 30.90
N GLY A 315 -5.01 -9.36 31.94
CA GLY A 315 -3.58 -9.64 32.00
C GLY A 315 -3.14 -10.70 30.99
N GLY A 316 -3.92 -11.78 30.86
CA GLY A 316 -3.70 -12.82 29.87
C GLY A 316 -3.77 -12.28 28.44
N ALA A 317 -4.79 -11.47 28.13
CA ALA A 317 -4.93 -10.82 26.83
C ALA A 317 -3.77 -9.86 26.54
N ALA A 318 -3.38 -9.03 27.53
CA ALA A 318 -2.26 -8.10 27.39
C ALA A 318 -0.93 -8.84 27.13
N ALA A 319 -0.66 -9.93 27.86
CA ALA A 319 0.56 -10.73 27.68
C ALA A 319 0.60 -11.42 26.31
N VAL A 320 -0.50 -12.04 25.90
CA VAL A 320 -0.62 -12.71 24.59
C VAL A 320 -0.50 -11.71 23.45
N GLY A 321 -1.16 -10.57 23.55
CA GLY A 321 -1.06 -9.51 22.55
C GLY A 321 0.33 -8.88 22.48
N ALA A 322 0.99 -8.68 23.62
CA ALA A 322 2.38 -8.21 23.66
C ALA A 322 3.33 -9.20 22.99
N PHE A 323 3.16 -10.50 23.24
CA PHE A 323 3.90 -11.55 22.52
C PHE A 323 3.66 -11.47 21.01
N GLY A 324 2.40 -11.40 20.57
CA GLY A 324 2.06 -11.23 19.16
C GLY A 324 2.72 -9.99 18.55
N ARG A 325 2.68 -8.85 19.25
CA ARG A 325 3.28 -7.60 18.77
C ARG A 325 4.81 -7.67 18.68
N LEU A 326 5.47 -8.34 19.63
CA LEU A 326 6.91 -8.57 19.62
C LEU A 326 7.33 -9.50 18.48
N VAL A 327 6.57 -10.57 18.23
CA VAL A 327 6.82 -11.47 17.08
C VAL A 327 6.62 -10.71 15.77
N LEU A 328 5.57 -9.90 15.66
CA LEU A 328 5.33 -9.08 14.47
C LEU A 328 6.49 -8.12 14.21
N HIS A 329 6.96 -7.42 15.26
CA HIS A 329 8.13 -6.54 15.19
C HIS A 329 9.38 -7.32 14.73
N ALA A 330 9.66 -8.46 15.34
CA ALA A 330 10.80 -9.30 14.97
C ALA A 330 10.77 -9.79 13.52
N ARG A 331 9.58 -9.96 12.92
CA ARG A 331 9.43 -10.38 11.52
C ARG A 331 9.66 -9.26 10.52
N GLY A 332 9.51 -8.00 10.93
CA GLY A 332 9.71 -6.83 10.08
C GLY A 332 11.15 -6.30 10.09
N GLU A 333 12.00 -6.77 11.00
CA GLU A 333 13.32 -6.21 11.26
C GLU A 333 14.45 -7.07 10.65
N ASP A 334 15.45 -6.42 10.06
CA ASP A 334 16.61 -7.06 9.42
C ASP A 334 17.68 -7.56 10.42
N GLY A 335 17.24 -8.09 11.56
CA GLY A 335 18.08 -8.73 12.57
C GLY A 335 18.05 -8.08 13.94
N TRP A 336 18.82 -8.66 14.87
CA TRP A 336 18.70 -8.38 16.31
C TRP A 336 19.01 -6.92 16.69
N ARG A 337 19.95 -6.27 16.01
CA ARG A 337 20.31 -4.87 16.28
C ARG A 337 19.18 -3.93 15.88
N ALA A 338 18.59 -4.14 14.71
CA ALA A 338 17.47 -3.35 14.21
C ALA A 338 16.24 -3.54 15.13
N PHE A 339 15.97 -4.80 15.52
CA PHE A 339 14.93 -5.14 16.49
C PHE A 339 14.99 -4.28 17.76
N TRP A 340 16.09 -4.28 18.50
CA TRP A 340 16.17 -3.52 19.77
C TRP A 340 16.21 -2.01 19.56
N ARG A 341 16.80 -1.55 18.45
CA ARG A 341 16.86 -0.13 18.10
C ARG A 341 15.46 0.43 17.79
N ASP A 342 14.60 -0.37 17.16
CA ASP A 342 13.30 0.06 16.65
C ASP A 342 12.13 -0.39 17.54
N LEU A 343 12.38 -1.27 18.52
CA LEU A 343 11.37 -1.75 19.47
C LEU A 343 10.71 -0.61 20.29
N PRO A 344 11.44 0.39 20.82
CA PRO A 344 10.80 1.51 21.51
C PRO A 344 9.87 2.33 20.61
N LEU A 345 10.11 2.30 19.28
CA LEU A 345 9.31 3.05 18.31
C LEU A 345 7.92 2.43 18.09
N VAL A 346 7.76 1.14 18.40
CA VAL A 346 6.47 0.43 18.26
C VAL A 346 5.35 1.12 19.03
N ALA A 347 5.62 1.53 20.27
CA ALA A 347 4.64 2.23 21.09
C ALA A 347 4.32 3.63 20.55
N VAL A 348 5.35 4.34 20.06
CA VAL A 348 5.20 5.65 19.43
C VAL A 348 4.35 5.53 18.17
N ARG A 349 4.60 4.52 17.34
CA ARG A 349 3.89 4.28 16.08
C ARG A 349 2.42 3.94 16.30
N ASP A 350 2.10 2.98 17.17
CA ASP A 350 0.72 2.59 17.45
C ASP A 350 -0.08 3.78 18.05
N THR A 351 0.56 4.58 18.90
CA THR A 351 -0.05 5.81 19.45
C THR A 351 -0.27 6.86 18.35
N LEU A 352 0.72 7.08 17.50
CA LEU A 352 0.64 8.05 16.41
C LEU A 352 -0.47 7.66 15.42
N LEU A 353 -0.59 6.38 15.11
CA LEU A 353 -1.65 5.84 14.26
C LEU A 353 -3.05 6.04 14.87
N ALA A 354 -3.20 5.91 16.19
CA ALA A 354 -4.45 6.23 16.88
C ALA A 354 -4.81 7.72 16.76
N LEU A 355 -3.83 8.62 16.90
CA LEU A 355 -4.03 10.06 16.74
C LEU A 355 -4.37 10.43 15.29
N GLU A 356 -3.69 9.83 14.31
CA GLU A 356 -3.94 10.04 12.90
C GLU A 356 -5.30 9.50 12.48
N TRP A 357 -5.73 8.37 13.04
CA TRP A 357 -7.08 7.83 12.82
C TRP A 357 -8.15 8.81 13.31
N LEU A 358 -7.99 9.35 14.52
CA LEU A 358 -8.87 10.41 15.02
C LEU A 358 -8.84 11.63 14.10
N ALA A 359 -7.65 12.10 13.69
CA ALA A 359 -7.51 13.25 12.80
C ALA A 359 -8.07 13.02 11.40
N ALA A 360 -7.99 11.80 10.88
CA ALA A 360 -8.49 11.39 9.58
C ALA A 360 -10.01 11.22 9.57
N ALA A 361 -10.63 10.96 10.72
CA ALA A 361 -12.08 10.98 10.88
C ALA A 361 -12.66 12.36 10.54
N PHE A 362 -11.86 13.41 10.75
CA PHE A 362 -12.19 14.79 10.40
C PHE A 362 -11.48 15.22 9.10
N GLY A 363 -12.13 16.12 8.34
CA GLY A 363 -11.59 16.69 7.12
C GLY A 363 -12.10 16.06 5.82
N THR A 364 -12.30 16.90 4.81
CA THR A 364 -12.91 16.54 3.52
C THR A 364 -11.97 16.72 2.34
N HIS A 365 -10.71 17.07 2.59
CA HIS A 365 -9.72 17.35 1.56
C HIS A 365 -8.35 16.76 1.90
N VAL A 366 -7.58 16.46 0.86
CA VAL A 366 -6.17 16.09 0.92
C VAL A 366 -5.38 16.95 -0.08
N VAL A 367 -4.13 17.26 0.25
CA VAL A 367 -3.21 17.94 -0.67
C VAL A 367 -2.21 16.90 -1.14
N TRP A 368 -2.07 16.75 -2.46
CA TRP A 368 -1.14 15.84 -3.09
C TRP A 368 -0.40 16.53 -4.23
N ARG A 369 0.93 16.62 -4.13
CA ARG A 369 1.82 17.30 -5.10
C ARG A 369 1.27 18.68 -5.53
N GLY A 370 0.83 19.48 -4.55
CA GLY A 370 0.28 20.83 -4.76
C GLY A 370 -1.19 20.89 -5.17
N ALA A 371 -1.81 19.78 -5.56
CA ALA A 371 -3.23 19.73 -5.91
C ALA A 371 -4.10 19.40 -4.68
N ARG A 372 -5.15 20.20 -4.45
CA ARG A 372 -6.16 19.92 -3.41
C ARG A 372 -7.26 19.05 -3.99
N MET A 373 -7.40 17.83 -3.47
CA MET A 373 -8.42 16.87 -3.87
C MET A 373 -9.45 16.67 -2.76
N THR A 374 -10.73 16.58 -3.13
CA THR A 374 -11.82 16.24 -2.22
C THR A 374 -11.81 14.76 -1.88
N VAL A 375 -12.03 14.40 -0.61
CA VAL A 375 -12.09 13.02 -0.10
C VAL A 375 -13.42 12.32 -0.46
N VAL A 376 -14.17 12.84 -1.43
CA VAL A 376 -15.46 12.25 -1.84
C VAL A 376 -15.20 10.89 -2.51
N GLY A 377 -15.91 9.86 -2.03
CA GLY A 377 -15.80 8.48 -2.54
C GLY A 377 -16.18 8.40 -4.01
N GLY A 378 -15.50 7.52 -4.76
CA GLY A 378 -15.58 7.40 -6.22
C GLY A 378 -16.89 6.81 -6.76
N GLU A 379 -18.03 7.37 -6.36
CA GLU A 379 -19.34 7.11 -6.99
C GLU A 379 -19.35 7.48 -8.48
N ARG A 380 -18.39 8.29 -8.95
CA ARG A 380 -18.31 8.69 -10.37
C ARG A 380 -17.65 7.64 -11.27
N ALA A 381 -16.57 6.99 -10.84
CA ALA A 381 -15.99 5.86 -11.58
C ALA A 381 -16.97 4.68 -11.69
N ALA A 382 -17.80 4.49 -10.65
CA ALA A 382 -18.91 3.52 -10.66
C ALA A 382 -19.95 3.81 -11.75
N ALA A 383 -20.43 5.06 -11.81
CA ALA A 383 -21.46 5.47 -12.77
C ALA A 383 -20.98 5.41 -14.24
N ALA A 384 -19.69 5.63 -14.49
CA ALA A 384 -19.12 5.58 -15.84
C ALA A 384 -19.09 4.17 -16.43
N VAL A 385 -18.82 3.13 -15.63
CA VAL A 385 -18.83 1.73 -16.10
C VAL A 385 -20.26 1.23 -16.29
N GLU A 386 -21.18 1.58 -15.38
CA GLU A 386 -22.61 1.23 -15.53
C GLU A 386 -23.25 1.87 -16.76
N ALA A 387 -22.82 3.07 -17.16
CA ALA A 387 -23.29 3.73 -18.38
C ALA A 387 -22.77 3.08 -19.68
N VAL A 388 -21.62 2.39 -19.63
CA VAL A 388 -21.04 1.68 -20.79
C VAL A 388 -21.69 0.32 -20.99
N ASP A 389 -22.14 -0.34 -19.91
CA ASP A 389 -22.72 -1.69 -19.95
C ASP A 389 -24.24 -1.73 -20.22
N GLY A 390 -24.84 -0.58 -20.55
CA GLY A 390 -26.25 -0.36 -20.92
C GLY A 390 -27.09 -1.61 -21.18
N ARG A 391 -27.56 -2.21 -20.07
CA ARG A 391 -28.70 -3.11 -19.97
C ARG A 391 -29.58 -2.62 -18.82
#